data_AF-A0A1Y2IH61-F1
#
_entry.id   AF-A0A1Y2IH61-F1
#
_cell.length_a   1.000
_cell.length_b   1.000
_cell.length_c   1.000
_cell.angle_alpha   90.00
_cell.angle_beta   90.00
_cell.angle_gamma   90.00
#
_symmetry.space_group_name_H-M   'P 1'
#
loop_
_entity.id
_entity.type
_entity.pdbx_description
1 polymer ?
#
loop_
_entity_poly.entity_id
_entity_poly.type
_entity_poly.pdbx_seq_one_letter_code
_entity_poly.pdbx_strand_id
1 'polypeptide(L)'
;MLNFVKWLCLALCLVIYAQAEPVAEFFGRQSSSHTNNWAVLVCASRYWFNYRHMANALGMYRTVKRLGIPDSNIILMLADDVACNPRNKFPGCVYSSSAKTLDLYGDNIEVDYRGYEVTVENFLRVLTGRVEPSVPRSKRLLTDDRSNVFIYMTGHGGNEFLKFQDSEEISAFDIADAVAQMWEKKRYNELFFMIDTCQANTMYSKFYSPNVLATGSSLIHENSYSHENDRDIGVAVIDSYTHYVLQFMEGINKTSQATMQDLFDTYDPEKINSHPGVRSDLFPRSLRDALVTDFFGGVAQAEVLLPPEGSGDAHFSTVRTTDDASEVGADDRSDITGDTAHDFDVTGGLDSRPFLAAIIDGHDTTLDRTARAWASSAIVLLLVGWIASRK
;
A
#
# COMPACT_ATOMS: atom_id res chain seq x y z
N MET A 1 -21.61 7.13 -49.35
CA MET A 1 -21.25 6.10 -48.36
C MET A 1 -19.74 6.04 -48.10
N LEU A 2 -18.89 5.99 -49.15
CA LEU A 2 -17.42 5.88 -49.02
C LEU A 2 -16.75 7.03 -48.23
N ASN A 3 -17.25 8.25 -48.36
CA ASN A 3 -16.70 9.40 -47.63
C ASN A 3 -17.03 9.38 -46.13
N PHE A 4 -18.18 8.84 -45.74
CA PHE A 4 -18.59 8.79 -44.33
C PHE A 4 -17.73 7.80 -43.53
N VAL A 5 -17.42 6.65 -44.13
CA VAL A 5 -16.53 5.64 -43.53
C VAL A 5 -15.11 6.20 -43.35
N LYS A 6 -14.59 6.96 -44.33
CA LYS A 6 -13.28 7.61 -44.23
C LYS A 6 -13.22 8.63 -43.09
N TRP A 7 -14.26 9.44 -42.91
CA TRP A 7 -14.33 10.41 -41.82
C TRP A 7 -14.45 9.74 -40.44
N LEU A 8 -15.20 8.63 -40.34
CA LEU A 8 -15.31 7.86 -39.11
C LEU A 8 -13.98 7.18 -38.73
N CYS A 9 -13.27 6.59 -39.69
CA CYS A 9 -11.94 6.01 -39.45
C CYS A 9 -10.91 7.08 -39.05
N LEU A 10 -10.96 8.27 -39.66
CA LEU A 10 -10.06 9.37 -39.30
C LEU A 10 -10.34 9.88 -37.88
N ALA A 11 -11.62 9.98 -37.49
CA ALA A 11 -12.03 10.36 -36.14
C ALA A 11 -11.63 9.31 -35.09
N LEU A 12 -11.80 8.01 -35.40
CA LEU A 12 -11.34 6.93 -34.52
C LEU A 12 -9.81 6.94 -34.37
N CYS A 13 -9.07 7.11 -35.45
CA CYS A 13 -7.61 7.22 -35.39
C CYS A 13 -7.16 8.43 -34.57
N LEU A 14 -7.82 9.58 -34.71
CA LEU A 14 -7.53 10.78 -33.92
C LEU A 14 -7.82 10.57 -32.43
N VAL A 15 -8.90 9.87 -32.08
CA VAL A 15 -9.21 9.51 -30.70
C VAL A 15 -8.16 8.54 -30.15
N ILE A 16 -7.80 7.50 -30.89
CA ILE A 16 -6.76 6.54 -30.48
C ILE A 16 -5.42 7.26 -30.29
N TYR A 17 -5.04 8.16 -31.20
CA TYR A 17 -3.78 8.93 -31.11
C TYR A 17 -3.80 9.90 -29.92
N ALA A 18 -4.94 10.55 -29.66
CA ALA A 18 -5.11 11.45 -28.52
C ALA A 18 -5.11 10.72 -27.16
N GLN A 19 -5.48 9.43 -27.13
CA GLN A 19 -5.39 8.59 -25.94
C GLN A 19 -4.01 7.91 -25.81
N ALA A 20 -3.25 7.76 -26.89
CA ALA A 20 -1.94 7.09 -26.88
C ALA A 20 -0.88 7.88 -26.11
N GLU A 21 -0.85 9.21 -26.25
CA GLU A 21 0.09 10.10 -25.54
C GLU A 21 -0.09 10.07 -24.01
N PRO A 22 -1.29 10.29 -23.43
CA PRO A 22 -1.45 10.22 -21.97
C PRO A 22 -1.24 8.81 -21.41
N VAL A 23 -1.52 7.75 -22.19
CA VAL A 23 -1.23 6.37 -21.81
C VAL A 23 0.28 6.10 -21.84
N ALA A 24 0.99 6.57 -22.87
CA ALA A 24 2.44 6.47 -22.96
C ALA A 24 3.15 7.32 -21.90
N GLU A 25 2.61 8.48 -21.53
CA GLU A 25 3.12 9.32 -20.43
C GLU A 25 2.85 8.65 -19.07
N PHE A 26 1.70 7.99 -18.90
CA PHE A 26 1.38 7.20 -17.70
C PHE A 26 2.34 6.01 -17.51
N PHE A 27 2.63 5.26 -18.58
CA PHE A 27 3.59 4.15 -18.52
C PHE A 27 5.06 4.60 -18.57
N GLY A 28 5.36 5.72 -19.23
CA GLY A 28 6.70 6.30 -19.36
C GLY A 28 7.18 7.04 -18.12
N ARG A 29 6.28 7.44 -17.21
CA ARG A 29 6.61 7.99 -15.89
C ARG A 29 6.98 6.94 -14.83
N GLN A 30 6.90 5.64 -15.12
CA GLN A 30 7.39 4.60 -14.21
C GLN A 30 8.92 4.61 -14.14
N SER A 31 9.49 5.57 -13.41
CA SER A 31 10.93 5.61 -13.10
C SER A 31 11.33 4.52 -12.09
N SER A 32 10.35 3.94 -11.38
CA SER A 32 10.51 2.78 -10.50
C SER A 32 9.94 1.54 -11.20
N SER A 33 10.80 0.60 -11.58
CA SER A 33 10.44 -0.65 -12.27
C SER A 33 10.08 -1.77 -11.30
N HIS A 34 9.73 -1.44 -10.06
CA HIS A 34 9.42 -2.43 -9.03
C HIS A 34 8.08 -3.11 -9.29
N THR A 35 7.97 -4.34 -8.83
CA THR A 35 6.80 -5.21 -9.08
C THR A 35 5.89 -5.31 -7.87
N ASN A 36 6.41 -5.01 -6.68
CA ASN A 36 5.68 -5.07 -5.43
C ASN A 36 6.35 -4.18 -4.37
N ASN A 37 5.57 -3.85 -3.34
CA ASN A 37 6.02 -3.10 -2.17
C ASN A 37 5.82 -3.94 -0.92
N TRP A 38 6.78 -3.84 0.00
CA TRP A 38 6.74 -4.47 1.32
C TRP A 38 6.92 -3.44 2.41
N ALA A 39 6.30 -3.69 3.57
CA ALA A 39 6.48 -2.88 4.76
C ALA A 39 6.96 -3.73 5.94
N VAL A 40 7.92 -3.22 6.71
CA VAL A 40 8.32 -3.78 8.00
C VAL A 40 8.12 -2.70 9.05
N LEU A 41 7.15 -2.88 9.93
CA LEU A 41 6.68 -1.88 10.87
C LEU A 41 6.95 -2.36 12.30
N VAL A 42 7.76 -1.62 13.05
CA VAL A 42 8.28 -2.06 14.35
C VAL A 42 7.96 -1.05 15.44
N CYS A 43 7.11 -1.44 16.39
CA CYS A 43 7.03 -0.81 17.71
C CYS A 43 7.95 -1.59 18.67
N ALA A 44 9.09 -1.00 19.01
CA ALA A 44 10.12 -1.66 19.81
C ALA A 44 9.93 -1.48 21.33
N SER A 45 8.98 -0.64 21.76
CA SER A 45 8.77 -0.30 23.18
C SER A 45 7.63 -1.07 23.83
N ARG A 46 7.75 -1.26 25.15
CA ARG A 46 6.72 -1.88 25.99
C ARG A 46 6.22 -0.93 27.06
N TYR A 47 5.20 -1.36 27.80
CA TYR A 47 4.56 -0.67 28.91
C TYR A 47 3.57 0.42 28.50
N TRP A 48 2.58 0.62 29.38
CA TRP A 48 1.46 1.55 29.16
C TRP A 48 1.88 2.98 28.84
N PHE A 49 2.94 3.49 29.48
CA PHE A 49 3.42 4.85 29.25
C PHE A 49 4.03 5.06 27.85
N ASN A 50 4.23 3.99 27.08
CA ASN A 50 4.71 4.01 25.71
C ASN A 50 3.60 3.74 24.67
N TYR A 51 2.33 3.90 25.06
CA TYR A 51 1.16 3.75 24.20
C TYR A 51 1.35 4.33 22.78
N ARG A 52 1.87 5.55 22.70
CA ARG A 52 2.15 6.26 21.44
C ARG A 52 3.00 5.48 20.43
N HIS A 53 3.98 4.69 20.86
CA HIS A 53 4.82 3.93 19.93
C HIS A 53 4.01 2.82 19.21
N MET A 54 3.05 2.20 19.89
CA MET A 54 2.13 1.26 19.26
C MET A 54 1.18 2.00 18.31
N ALA A 55 0.60 3.12 18.75
CA ALA A 55 -0.27 3.93 17.88
C ALA A 55 0.44 4.44 16.61
N ASN A 56 1.71 4.83 16.71
CA ASN A 56 2.55 5.21 15.58
C ASN A 56 2.67 4.08 14.55
N ALA A 57 3.08 2.88 14.99
CA ALA A 57 3.24 1.72 14.12
C ALA A 57 1.90 1.31 13.46
N LEU A 58 0.80 1.35 14.23
CA LEU A 58 -0.53 1.08 13.72
C LEU A 58 -1.02 2.14 12.73
N GLY A 59 -0.68 3.41 12.94
CA GLY A 59 -0.95 4.49 12.00
C GLY A 59 -0.26 4.27 10.65
N MET A 60 1.01 3.84 10.67
CA MET A 60 1.76 3.47 9.47
C MET A 60 1.15 2.23 8.81
N TYR A 61 0.77 1.21 9.59
CA TYR A 61 0.11 0.00 9.12
C TYR A 61 -1.19 0.31 8.36
N ARG A 62 -2.07 1.13 8.97
CA ARG A 62 -3.29 1.59 8.30
C ARG A 62 -2.97 2.35 7.00
N THR A 63 -1.93 3.18 7.01
CA THR A 63 -1.53 3.97 5.84
C THR A 63 -1.15 3.06 4.66
N VAL A 64 -0.24 2.11 4.87
CA VAL A 64 0.20 1.20 3.80
C VAL A 64 -0.95 0.31 3.30
N LYS A 65 -1.83 -0.15 4.21
CA LYS A 65 -3.02 -0.93 3.83
C LYS A 65 -4.01 -0.12 3.00
N ARG A 66 -4.31 1.10 3.43
CA ARG A 66 -5.19 2.02 2.68
C ARG A 66 -4.65 2.26 1.27
N LEU A 67 -3.34 2.41 1.16
CA LEU A 67 -2.65 2.64 -0.11
C LEU A 67 -2.45 1.36 -0.94
N GLY A 68 -2.83 0.19 -0.41
CA GLY A 68 -3.03 -1.04 -1.18
C GLY A 68 -1.97 -2.11 -1.00
N ILE A 69 -1.02 -1.96 -0.06
CA ILE A 69 -0.12 -3.05 0.29
C ILE A 69 -0.93 -4.13 1.04
N PRO A 70 -0.97 -5.38 0.56
CA PRO A 70 -1.70 -6.46 1.23
C PRO A 70 -0.98 -6.91 2.51
N ASP A 71 -1.71 -7.50 3.46
CA ASP A 71 -1.14 -8.01 4.71
C ASP A 71 -0.03 -9.03 4.49
N SER A 72 -0.13 -9.84 3.42
CA SER A 72 0.93 -10.78 3.03
C SER A 72 2.28 -10.14 2.74
N ASN A 73 2.31 -8.80 2.58
CA ASN A 73 3.49 -7.99 2.30
C ASN A 73 3.82 -7.00 3.42
N ILE A 74 3.16 -7.09 4.58
CA ILE A 74 3.39 -6.24 5.74
C ILE A 74 3.85 -7.13 6.89
N ILE A 75 5.02 -6.86 7.44
CA ILE A 75 5.50 -7.47 8.68
C ILE A 75 5.27 -6.47 9.81
N LEU A 76 4.33 -6.77 10.71
CA LEU A 76 4.05 -5.93 11.87
C LEU A 76 4.58 -6.56 13.16
N MET A 77 5.47 -5.82 13.84
CA MET A 77 6.07 -6.21 15.11
C MET A 77 5.62 -5.26 16.23
N LEU A 78 4.87 -5.76 17.19
CA LEU A 78 4.39 -4.98 18.35
C LEU A 78 4.93 -5.58 19.64
N ALA A 79 5.87 -4.88 20.29
CA ALA A 79 6.51 -5.36 21.51
C ALA A 79 5.54 -5.45 22.70
N ASP A 80 4.40 -4.78 22.67
CA ASP A 80 3.36 -4.86 23.69
C ASP A 80 1.96 -4.76 23.06
N ASP A 81 0.94 -5.11 23.83
CA ASP A 81 -0.46 -4.98 23.41
C ASP A 81 -1.21 -4.01 24.33
N VAL A 82 -1.27 -2.74 23.92
CA VAL A 82 -1.99 -1.71 24.67
C VAL A 82 -3.50 -1.79 24.49
N ALA A 83 -3.98 -2.48 23.45
CA ALA A 83 -5.41 -2.71 23.22
C ALA A 83 -5.98 -3.64 24.30
N CYS A 84 -5.22 -4.66 24.70
CA CYS A 84 -5.58 -5.62 25.74
C CYS A 84 -5.09 -5.23 27.16
N ASN A 85 -4.49 -4.05 27.34
CA ASN A 85 -3.97 -3.64 28.65
C ASN A 85 -5.12 -3.32 29.63
N PRO A 86 -5.09 -3.80 30.89
CA PRO A 86 -6.12 -3.50 31.89
C PRO A 86 -6.30 -2.01 32.21
N ARG A 87 -5.31 -1.17 31.89
CA ARG A 87 -5.41 0.30 32.04
C ARG A 87 -6.18 0.96 30.89
N ASN A 88 -6.38 0.25 29.78
CA ASN A 88 -7.09 0.79 28.64
C ASN A 88 -8.59 0.86 28.94
N LYS A 89 -9.11 2.07 29.06
CA LYS A 89 -10.54 2.36 29.24
C LYS A 89 -11.38 1.90 28.05
N PHE A 90 -10.76 1.68 26.89
CA PHE A 90 -11.38 1.26 25.63
C PHE A 90 -10.79 -0.09 25.19
N PRO A 91 -11.23 -1.22 25.78
CA PRO A 91 -10.67 -2.53 25.48
C PRO A 91 -10.76 -2.87 24.00
N GLY A 92 -9.67 -3.37 23.43
CA GLY A 92 -9.60 -3.75 22.02
C GLY A 92 -9.37 -2.58 21.06
N CYS A 93 -9.31 -1.34 21.54
CA CYS A 93 -9.12 -0.15 20.68
C CYS A 93 -7.78 0.53 20.95
N VAL A 94 -7.21 1.13 19.89
CA VAL A 94 -6.06 2.04 19.97
C VAL A 94 -6.31 3.32 19.18
N TYR A 95 -6.10 4.47 19.79
CA TYR A 95 -6.38 5.78 19.21
C TYR A 95 -5.10 6.62 19.14
N SER A 96 -4.86 7.30 18.02
CA SER A 96 -3.75 8.27 17.88
C SER A 96 -4.16 9.72 18.14
N SER A 97 -5.41 9.96 18.55
CA SER A 97 -5.91 11.29 18.88
C SER A 97 -6.94 11.21 20.01
N SER A 98 -7.02 12.28 20.80
CA SER A 98 -7.99 12.45 21.89
C SER A 98 -9.43 12.56 21.42
N ALA A 99 -9.64 12.93 20.15
CA ALA A 99 -10.95 12.90 19.53
C ALA A 99 -11.49 11.47 19.33
N LYS A 100 -10.60 10.45 19.34
CA LYS A 100 -10.94 9.01 19.21
C LYS A 100 -11.83 8.70 18.01
N THR A 101 -11.65 9.42 16.90
CA THR A 101 -12.48 9.29 15.70
C THR A 101 -12.18 8.02 14.90
N LEU A 102 -11.01 7.44 15.10
CA LEU A 102 -10.50 6.30 14.33
C LEU A 102 -9.79 5.33 15.27
N ASP A 103 -10.31 4.12 15.36
CA ASP A 103 -9.60 3.00 15.98
C ASP A 103 -8.55 2.44 14.99
N LEU A 104 -7.31 2.39 15.45
CA LEU A 104 -6.16 1.90 14.72
C LEU A 104 -5.93 0.40 14.88
N TYR A 105 -6.49 -0.21 15.93
CA TYR A 105 -6.37 -1.66 16.14
C TYR A 105 -7.40 -2.38 15.26
N GLY A 106 -8.69 -2.11 15.45
CA GLY A 106 -9.77 -2.63 14.61
C GLY A 106 -9.79 -4.16 14.47
N ASP A 107 -10.66 -4.66 13.59
CA ASP A 107 -10.84 -6.10 13.39
C ASP A 107 -9.86 -6.72 12.38
N ASN A 108 -9.19 -5.88 11.57
CA ASN A 108 -8.45 -6.31 10.38
C ASN A 108 -6.93 -6.13 10.53
N ILE A 109 -6.42 -6.21 11.75
CA ILE A 109 -4.98 -6.13 12.01
C ILE A 109 -4.33 -7.52 12.06
N GLU A 110 -3.27 -7.69 11.28
CA GLU A 110 -2.39 -8.85 11.34
C GLU A 110 -1.08 -8.45 12.04
N VAL A 111 -0.85 -9.01 13.23
CA VAL A 111 0.40 -8.81 13.98
C VAL A 111 1.25 -10.08 13.89
N ASP A 112 2.39 -9.98 13.21
CA ASP A 112 3.26 -11.11 12.92
C ASP A 112 4.16 -11.48 14.10
N TYR A 113 4.70 -10.48 14.79
CA TYR A 113 5.54 -10.68 15.98
C TYR A 113 4.92 -9.93 17.15
N ARG A 114 4.51 -10.69 18.17
CA ARG A 114 3.81 -10.15 19.34
C ARG A 114 4.65 -10.29 20.60
N GLY A 115 4.69 -9.23 21.41
CA GLY A 115 5.26 -9.30 22.75
C GLY A 115 6.71 -9.76 22.74
N TYR A 116 6.98 -10.88 23.40
CA TYR A 116 8.31 -11.47 23.51
C TYR A 116 8.94 -11.88 22.19
N GLU A 117 8.16 -12.04 21.10
CA GLU A 117 8.72 -12.33 19.78
C GLU A 117 9.40 -11.11 19.13
N VAL A 118 9.18 -9.89 19.64
CA VAL A 118 9.79 -8.67 19.10
C VAL A 118 11.19 -8.47 19.66
N THR A 119 12.14 -9.27 19.17
CA THR A 119 13.56 -9.22 19.57
C THR A 119 14.42 -8.63 18.46
N VAL A 120 15.62 -8.16 18.83
CA VAL A 120 16.62 -7.71 17.85
C VAL A 120 16.95 -8.84 16.87
N GLU A 121 17.10 -10.06 17.38
CA GLU A 121 17.38 -11.25 16.57
C GLU A 121 16.30 -11.51 15.52
N ASN A 122 15.03 -11.52 15.91
CA ASN A 122 13.93 -11.78 14.98
C ASN A 122 13.84 -10.69 13.91
N PHE A 123 13.98 -9.43 14.29
CA PHE A 123 14.01 -8.32 13.34
C PHE A 123 15.13 -8.48 12.29
N LEU A 124 16.37 -8.73 12.73
CA LEU A 124 17.50 -8.94 11.83
C LEU A 124 17.34 -10.19 10.94
N ARG A 125 16.77 -11.28 11.47
CA ARG A 125 16.48 -12.50 10.71
C ARG A 125 15.42 -12.28 9.63
N VAL A 126 14.38 -11.49 9.91
CA VAL A 126 13.35 -11.10 8.93
C VAL A 126 14.01 -10.35 7.77
N LEU A 127 14.80 -9.31 8.06
CA LEU A 127 15.48 -8.51 7.03
C LEU A 127 16.41 -9.38 6.17
N THR A 128 17.30 -10.14 6.81
CA THR A 128 18.32 -10.94 6.14
C THR A 128 17.80 -12.24 5.52
N GLY A 129 16.52 -12.59 5.75
CA GLY A 129 15.90 -13.83 5.30
C GLY A 129 16.47 -15.10 5.95
N ARG A 130 17.10 -14.97 7.13
CA ARG A 130 17.69 -16.09 7.87
C ARG A 130 16.69 -16.63 8.89
N VAL A 131 15.58 -17.13 8.38
CA VAL A 131 14.49 -17.74 9.17
C VAL A 131 14.42 -19.24 8.92
N GLU A 132 14.00 -19.99 9.93
CA GLU A 132 13.84 -21.45 9.80
C GLU A 132 12.77 -21.80 8.75
N PRO A 133 12.93 -22.90 7.99
CA PRO A 133 11.94 -23.35 7.00
C PRO A 133 10.54 -23.66 7.57
N SER A 134 10.41 -23.81 8.89
CA SER A 134 9.13 -23.99 9.60
C SER A 134 8.40 -22.68 9.93
N VAL A 135 9.08 -21.52 9.86
CA VAL A 135 8.46 -20.22 10.19
C VAL A 135 7.30 -19.95 9.23
N PRO A 136 6.08 -19.57 9.69
CA PRO A 136 4.96 -19.31 8.80
C PRO A 136 5.26 -18.23 7.75
N ARG A 137 4.61 -18.29 6.58
CA ARG A 137 4.80 -17.32 5.49
C ARG A 137 4.58 -15.87 5.94
N SER A 138 3.58 -15.61 6.78
CA SER A 138 3.27 -14.26 7.29
C SER A 138 4.43 -13.65 8.06
N LYS A 139 5.27 -14.47 8.71
CA LYS A 139 6.46 -14.02 9.45
C LYS A 139 7.73 -13.96 8.59
N ARG A 140 7.61 -13.84 7.26
CA ARG A 140 8.76 -13.82 6.34
C ARG A 140 8.69 -12.63 5.40
N LEU A 141 9.78 -11.88 5.32
CA LEU A 141 9.99 -10.88 4.28
C LEU A 141 10.39 -11.60 2.97
N LEU A 142 9.44 -11.77 2.04
CA LEU A 142 9.66 -12.50 0.78
C LEU A 142 9.92 -11.56 -0.39
N THR A 143 10.87 -10.65 -0.19
CA THR A 143 11.31 -9.65 -1.17
C THR A 143 12.37 -10.20 -2.13
N ASP A 144 12.50 -9.54 -3.28
CA ASP A 144 13.46 -9.80 -4.35
C ASP A 144 14.10 -8.50 -4.89
N ASP A 145 14.87 -8.58 -5.98
CA ASP A 145 15.52 -7.43 -6.63
C ASP A 145 14.56 -6.49 -7.36
N ARG A 146 13.26 -6.76 -7.32
CA ARG A 146 12.19 -5.91 -7.88
C ARG A 146 11.20 -5.48 -6.82
N SER A 147 11.54 -5.63 -5.55
CA SER A 147 10.69 -5.27 -4.41
C SER A 147 11.17 -3.96 -3.79
N ASN A 148 10.32 -2.95 -3.67
CA ASN A 148 10.67 -1.82 -2.79
C ASN A 148 10.28 -2.15 -1.35
N VAL A 149 11.12 -1.76 -0.40
CA VAL A 149 10.95 -2.11 1.01
C VAL A 149 10.87 -0.84 1.85
N PHE A 150 9.74 -0.64 2.52
CA PHE A 150 9.58 0.38 3.54
C PHE A 150 9.85 -0.22 4.93
N ILE A 151 10.76 0.36 5.69
CA ILE A 151 11.03 -0.02 7.08
C ILE A 151 10.70 1.18 7.96
N TYR A 152 9.76 0.99 8.87
CA TYR A 152 9.40 1.98 9.89
C TYR A 152 9.70 1.43 11.27
N MET A 153 10.43 2.20 12.08
CA MET A 153 10.72 1.85 13.47
C MET A 153 10.34 2.99 14.40
N THR A 154 9.78 2.65 15.56
CA THR A 154 9.45 3.63 16.61
C THR A 154 9.73 3.05 17.99
N GLY A 155 10.25 3.90 18.87
CA GLY A 155 10.57 3.52 20.23
C GLY A 155 11.48 4.51 20.93
N HIS A 156 12.10 4.06 22.02
CA HIS A 156 13.15 4.81 22.71
C HIS A 156 14.51 4.45 22.17
N GLY A 157 15.39 5.44 22.03
CA GLY A 157 16.73 5.26 21.51
C GLY A 157 17.63 6.42 21.88
N GLY A 158 18.77 6.49 21.23
CA GLY A 158 19.76 7.52 21.43
C GLY A 158 20.82 7.47 20.34
N ASN A 159 22.01 7.98 20.64
CA ASN A 159 23.10 8.05 19.68
C ASN A 159 23.48 6.65 19.18
N GLU A 160 23.09 6.33 17.94
CA GLU A 160 23.38 5.09 17.23
C GLU A 160 22.75 3.82 17.83
N PHE A 161 21.69 3.93 18.63
CA PHE A 161 20.94 2.75 19.12
C PHE A 161 19.42 2.98 19.27
N LEU A 162 18.65 1.89 19.18
CA LEU A 162 17.23 1.82 19.53
C LEU A 162 17.00 0.67 20.51
N LYS A 163 16.22 0.90 21.58
CA LYS A 163 15.87 -0.11 22.57
C LYS A 163 14.75 -1.02 22.07
N PHE A 164 14.94 -2.31 22.28
CA PHE A 164 13.95 -3.37 22.09
C PHE A 164 13.50 -3.90 23.44
N GLN A 165 12.19 -3.89 23.67
CA GLN A 165 11.53 -4.39 24.88
C GLN A 165 12.04 -3.83 26.22
N ASP A 166 12.74 -2.69 26.20
CA ASP A 166 13.43 -2.11 27.37
C ASP A 166 14.55 -2.99 27.96
N SER A 167 15.00 -4.02 27.25
CA SER A 167 16.03 -4.96 27.71
C SER A 167 17.21 -5.13 26.76
N GLU A 168 16.96 -5.00 25.45
CA GLU A 168 17.98 -5.14 24.40
C GLU A 168 18.13 -3.83 23.63
N GLU A 169 19.23 -3.69 22.92
CA GLU A 169 19.50 -2.53 22.05
C GLU A 169 19.97 -3.04 20.69
N ILE A 170 19.43 -2.46 19.62
CA ILE A 170 19.96 -2.62 18.27
C ILE A 170 20.76 -1.37 17.91
N SER A 171 21.96 -1.55 17.36
CA SER A 171 22.80 -0.43 16.95
C SER A 171 22.54 -0.01 15.49
N ALA A 172 22.94 1.21 15.15
CA ALA A 172 22.96 1.70 13.76
C ALA A 172 23.82 0.80 12.85
N PHE A 173 24.86 0.16 13.39
CA PHE A 173 25.74 -0.75 12.67
C PHE A 173 25.02 -2.07 12.34
N ASP A 174 24.26 -2.64 13.28
CA ASP A 174 23.51 -3.88 13.05
C ASP A 174 22.49 -3.72 11.91
N ILE A 175 21.79 -2.58 11.87
CA ILE A 175 20.83 -2.27 10.79
C ILE A 175 21.57 -2.06 9.46
N ALA A 176 22.69 -1.32 9.47
CA ALA A 176 23.50 -1.10 8.26
C ALA A 176 23.99 -2.43 7.65
N ASP A 177 24.48 -3.34 8.48
CA ASP A 177 24.95 -4.66 8.04
C ASP A 177 23.81 -5.58 7.61
N ALA A 178 22.62 -5.45 8.20
CA ALA A 178 21.43 -6.16 7.73
C ALA A 178 21.00 -5.68 6.35
N VAL A 179 20.97 -4.36 6.13
CA VAL A 179 20.67 -3.74 4.83
C VAL A 179 21.71 -4.15 3.78
N ALA A 180 23.00 -4.19 4.14
CA ALA A 180 24.05 -4.69 3.26
C ALA A 180 23.85 -6.15 2.86
N GLN A 181 23.49 -7.01 3.80
CA GLN A 181 23.15 -8.39 3.50
C GLN A 181 21.89 -8.50 2.63
N MET A 182 20.90 -7.61 2.81
CA MET A 182 19.74 -7.56 1.92
C MET A 182 20.16 -7.20 0.49
N TRP A 183 21.04 -6.22 0.32
CA TRP A 183 21.56 -5.81 -0.98
C TRP A 183 22.33 -6.94 -1.66
N GLU A 184 23.29 -7.55 -0.98
CA GLU A 184 24.09 -8.67 -1.50
C GLU A 184 23.23 -9.87 -1.92
N LYS A 185 22.15 -10.11 -1.16
CA LYS A 185 21.18 -11.18 -1.45
C LYS A 185 20.09 -10.78 -2.43
N LYS A 186 20.14 -9.58 -3.01
CA LYS A 186 19.13 -9.09 -3.96
C LYS A 186 17.70 -9.13 -3.37
N ARG A 187 17.54 -8.61 -2.15
CA ARG A 187 16.28 -8.61 -1.39
C ARG A 187 15.57 -7.25 -1.41
N TYR A 188 16.05 -6.29 -2.18
CA TYR A 188 15.32 -5.06 -2.49
C TYR A 188 15.81 -4.45 -3.81
N ASN A 189 14.92 -3.73 -4.48
CA ASN A 189 15.22 -2.78 -5.55
C ASN A 189 15.62 -1.42 -4.95
N GLU A 190 14.72 -0.86 -4.13
CA GLU A 190 14.93 0.35 -3.34
C GLU A 190 14.42 0.16 -1.92
N LEU A 191 15.07 0.81 -0.95
CA LEU A 191 14.71 0.73 0.47
C LEU A 191 14.47 2.13 1.02
N PHE A 192 13.34 2.32 1.69
CA PHE A 192 13.03 3.52 2.45
C PHE A 192 13.01 3.22 3.94
N PHE A 193 13.95 3.81 4.69
CA PHE A 193 14.08 3.65 6.14
C PHE A 193 13.58 4.90 6.87
N MET A 194 12.56 4.76 7.69
CA MET A 194 11.99 5.83 8.51
C MET A 194 12.03 5.43 9.98
N ILE A 195 12.47 6.33 10.85
CA ILE A 195 12.58 6.03 12.27
C ILE A 195 12.17 7.20 13.17
N ASP A 196 11.32 6.93 14.16
CA ASP A 196 10.89 7.89 15.17
C ASP A 196 11.41 7.52 16.56
N THR A 197 12.46 8.21 17.00
CA THR A 197 13.15 8.02 18.29
C THR A 197 14.03 9.23 18.61
N CYS A 198 14.44 9.38 19.87
CA CYS A 198 15.52 10.31 20.21
C CYS A 198 16.79 9.99 19.42
N GLN A 199 17.45 11.03 18.91
CA GLN A 199 18.63 10.97 18.05
C GLN A 199 18.46 10.07 16.81
N ALA A 200 17.24 9.99 16.27
CA ALA A 200 16.86 9.16 15.11
C ALA A 200 17.83 9.25 13.93
N ASN A 201 18.34 10.44 13.60
CA ASN A 201 19.19 10.65 12.42
C ASN A 201 20.53 9.88 12.49
N THR A 202 20.94 9.46 13.69
CA THR A 202 22.15 8.66 13.90
C THR A 202 21.98 7.20 13.47
N MET A 203 20.74 6.69 13.42
CA MET A 203 20.43 5.28 13.13
C MET A 203 20.70 4.85 11.69
N TYR A 204 20.64 5.78 10.74
CA TYR A 204 20.97 5.52 9.33
C TYR A 204 22.33 6.10 8.92
N SER A 205 23.09 6.68 9.86
CA SER A 205 24.40 7.30 9.59
C SER A 205 25.44 6.29 9.09
N LYS A 206 25.28 5.02 9.47
CA LYS A 206 26.19 3.93 9.08
C LYS A 206 25.77 3.20 7.81
N PHE A 207 24.66 3.58 7.16
CA PHE A 207 24.29 2.96 5.89
C PHE A 207 25.36 3.22 4.83
N TYR A 208 25.70 2.18 4.09
CA TYR A 208 26.68 2.19 3.00
C TYR A 208 26.20 1.41 1.77
N SER A 209 25.00 0.82 1.82
CA SER A 209 24.41 0.08 0.70
C SER A 209 23.68 1.05 -0.24
N PRO A 210 23.72 0.81 -1.56
CA PRO A 210 23.04 1.68 -2.51
C PRO A 210 21.52 1.49 -2.47
N ASN A 211 20.83 2.40 -3.14
CA ASN A 211 19.37 2.45 -3.30
C ASN A 211 18.62 2.57 -1.97
N VAL A 212 19.20 3.32 -1.02
CA VAL A 212 18.60 3.55 0.30
C VAL A 212 18.28 5.03 0.50
N LEU A 213 17.01 5.33 0.72
CA LEU A 213 16.53 6.61 1.23
C LEU A 213 16.27 6.47 2.72
N ALA A 214 16.68 7.43 3.53
CA ALA A 214 16.44 7.38 4.96
C ALA A 214 15.96 8.71 5.54
N THR A 215 15.14 8.65 6.59
CA THR A 215 14.66 9.83 7.32
C THR A 215 14.46 9.49 8.79
N GLY A 216 14.60 10.48 9.67
CA GLY A 216 14.47 10.32 11.11
C GLY A 216 13.88 11.55 11.77
N SER A 217 13.35 11.39 12.98
CA SER A 217 12.59 12.45 13.67
C SER A 217 13.43 13.53 14.35
N SER A 218 14.71 13.29 14.67
CA SER A 218 15.54 14.22 15.46
C SER A 218 17.04 14.10 15.19
N LEU A 219 17.77 15.21 15.39
CA LEU A 219 19.22 15.28 15.23
C LEU A 219 20.00 14.59 16.36
N ILE A 220 21.31 14.42 16.16
CA ILE A 220 22.23 14.04 17.24
C ILE A 220 22.14 15.07 18.39
N HIS A 221 22.17 14.59 19.64
CA HIS A 221 21.95 15.40 20.84
C HIS A 221 20.55 16.01 21.02
N GLU A 222 19.56 15.56 20.24
CA GLU A 222 18.17 16.01 20.33
C GLU A 222 17.22 14.85 20.69
N ASN A 223 16.17 15.16 21.45
CA ASN A 223 15.10 14.21 21.75
C ASN A 223 14.03 14.24 20.64
N SER A 224 13.26 13.16 20.52
CA SER A 224 11.96 13.20 19.87
C SER A 224 10.86 13.48 20.90
N TYR A 225 9.72 14.00 20.46
CA TYR A 225 8.67 14.47 21.35
C TYR A 225 7.34 13.79 21.06
N SER A 226 6.62 13.48 22.14
CA SER A 226 5.23 13.02 22.07
C SER A 226 4.28 14.15 21.66
N HIS A 227 3.15 13.81 21.06
CA HIS A 227 2.07 14.73 20.71
C HIS A 227 0.73 14.23 21.26
N GLU A 228 -0.12 15.19 21.65
CA GLU A 228 -1.48 14.97 22.15
C GLU A 228 -1.59 14.05 23.39
N ASN A 229 -1.91 14.64 24.54
CA ASN A 229 -2.19 13.88 25.77
C ASN A 229 -3.68 13.58 25.87
N ASP A 230 -4.02 12.32 26.12
CA ASP A 230 -5.40 11.91 26.31
C ASP A 230 -5.73 11.69 27.79
N ARG A 231 -6.78 12.33 28.30
CA ARG A 231 -7.14 12.27 29.72
C ARG A 231 -7.79 10.94 30.12
N ASP A 232 -8.46 10.26 29.19
CA ASP A 232 -9.11 8.98 29.44
C ASP A 232 -8.12 7.82 29.42
N ILE A 233 -7.10 7.89 28.56
CA ILE A 233 -6.01 6.92 28.45
C ILE A 233 -4.89 7.24 29.47
N GLY A 234 -4.73 8.52 29.81
CA GLY A 234 -3.81 9.01 30.85
C GLY A 234 -2.35 9.16 30.41
N VAL A 235 -2.07 9.05 29.10
CA VAL A 235 -0.74 9.16 28.50
C VAL A 235 -0.82 9.86 27.14
N ALA A 236 0.33 10.21 26.56
CA ALA A 236 0.39 10.69 25.18
C ALA A 236 0.07 9.56 24.20
N VAL A 237 -0.70 9.87 23.15
CA VAL A 237 -1.28 8.88 22.24
C VAL A 237 -0.56 8.73 20.91
N ILE A 238 0.31 9.67 20.54
CA ILE A 238 1.10 9.62 19.31
C ILE A 238 2.42 10.39 19.50
N ASP A 239 3.43 10.16 18.67
CA ASP A 239 4.60 11.04 18.61
C ASP A 239 4.45 12.16 17.58
N SER A 240 5.07 13.30 17.84
CA SER A 240 4.92 14.53 17.07
C SER A 240 5.36 14.37 15.63
N TYR A 241 6.54 13.79 15.39
CA TYR A 241 7.02 13.51 14.04
C TYR A 241 6.05 12.61 13.28
N THR A 242 5.68 11.47 13.87
CA THR A 242 4.75 10.52 13.24
C THR A 242 3.36 11.13 13.03
N HIS A 243 2.88 11.99 13.92
CA HIS A 243 1.61 12.71 13.76
C HIS A 243 1.59 13.53 12.47
N TYR A 244 2.61 14.36 12.23
CA TYR A 244 2.64 15.20 11.03
C TYR A 244 2.90 14.40 9.75
N VAL A 245 3.69 13.32 9.81
CA VAL A 245 3.81 12.37 8.69
C VAL A 245 2.45 11.77 8.35
N LEU A 246 1.73 11.22 9.34
CA LEU A 246 0.42 10.64 9.12
C LEU A 246 -0.60 11.67 8.64
N GLN A 247 -0.53 12.92 9.12
CA GLN A 247 -1.39 14.00 8.64
C GLN A 247 -1.21 14.25 7.14
N PHE A 248 0.03 14.29 6.65
CA PHE A 248 0.30 14.36 5.21
C PHE A 248 -0.26 13.13 4.49
N MET A 249 -0.02 11.93 5.03
CA MET A 249 -0.45 10.67 4.43
C MET A 249 -1.98 10.49 4.36
N GLU A 250 -2.77 11.17 5.21
CA GLU A 250 -4.23 11.20 5.09
C GLU A 250 -4.71 11.86 3.79
N GLY A 251 -3.93 12.79 3.22
CA GLY A 251 -4.21 13.40 1.93
C GLY A 251 -3.80 12.56 0.72
N ILE A 252 -3.10 11.44 0.94
CA ILE A 252 -2.54 10.59 -0.12
C ILE A 252 -3.50 9.45 -0.45
N ASN A 253 -3.74 9.24 -1.73
CA ASN A 253 -4.49 8.11 -2.27
C ASN A 253 -3.61 7.27 -3.22
N LYS A 254 -4.14 6.14 -3.70
CA LYS A 254 -3.40 5.16 -4.52
C LYS A 254 -2.89 5.72 -5.87
N THR A 255 -3.50 6.78 -6.38
CA THR A 255 -3.14 7.41 -7.65
C THR A 255 -2.35 8.72 -7.47
N SER A 256 -1.99 9.05 -6.23
CA SER A 256 -1.29 10.28 -5.90
C SER A 256 0.03 10.38 -6.64
N GLN A 257 0.35 11.59 -7.11
CA GLN A 257 1.63 11.94 -7.72
C GLN A 257 2.52 12.72 -6.74
N ALA A 258 2.17 12.72 -5.45
CA ALA A 258 3.00 13.35 -4.43
C ALA A 258 4.35 12.64 -4.34
N THR A 259 5.40 13.44 -4.28
CA THR A 259 6.79 13.01 -4.31
C THR A 259 7.36 12.87 -2.90
N MET A 260 8.49 12.18 -2.77
CA MET A 260 9.22 12.13 -1.50
C MET A 260 9.68 13.53 -1.08
N GLN A 261 10.00 14.41 -2.03
CA GLN A 261 10.26 15.83 -1.74
C GLN A 261 9.05 16.51 -1.11
N ASP A 262 7.84 16.30 -1.65
CA ASP A 262 6.61 16.90 -1.08
C ASP A 262 6.37 16.45 0.36
N LEU A 263 6.64 15.18 0.67
CA LEU A 263 6.60 14.68 2.06
C LEU A 263 7.61 15.41 2.95
N PHE A 264 8.87 15.48 2.53
CA PHE A 264 9.93 16.08 3.34
C PHE A 264 9.82 17.59 3.49
N ASP A 265 9.22 18.27 2.51
CA ASP A 265 8.93 19.71 2.58
C ASP A 265 7.85 20.02 3.64
N THR A 266 7.10 19.02 4.14
CA THR A 266 6.18 19.20 5.27
C THR A 266 6.88 19.22 6.63
N TYR A 267 8.15 18.83 6.71
CA TYR A 267 8.88 18.78 7.97
C TYR A 267 9.13 20.19 8.50
N ASP A 268 8.49 20.49 9.62
CA ASP A 268 8.51 21.79 10.28
C ASP A 268 9.01 21.61 11.72
N PRO A 269 10.27 22.00 12.02
CA PRO A 269 10.85 21.84 13.35
C PRO A 269 10.08 22.53 14.47
N GLU A 270 9.37 23.63 14.19
CA GLU A 270 8.56 24.32 15.20
C GLU A 270 7.34 23.49 15.59
N LYS A 271 6.69 22.85 14.60
CA LYS A 271 5.54 21.98 14.85
C LYS A 271 5.95 20.66 15.47
N ILE A 272 7.04 20.07 14.96
CA ILE A 272 7.51 18.74 15.37
C ILE A 272 8.18 18.81 16.75
N ASN A 273 8.76 19.96 17.14
CA ASN A 273 9.60 20.18 18.32
C ASN A 273 10.95 19.46 18.28
N SER A 274 11.33 18.92 17.13
CA SER A 274 12.66 18.38 16.86
C SER A 274 13.03 18.64 15.38
N HIS A 275 14.24 18.32 14.97
CA HIS A 275 14.72 18.53 13.60
C HIS A 275 14.80 17.20 12.83
N PRO A 276 13.79 16.88 12.01
CA PRO A 276 13.86 15.69 11.17
C PRO A 276 15.01 15.76 10.17
N GLY A 277 15.66 14.63 9.95
CA GLY A 277 16.70 14.49 8.94
C GLY A 277 16.23 13.70 7.73
N VAL A 278 16.86 13.96 6.59
CA VAL A 278 16.73 13.17 5.36
C VAL A 278 18.13 12.87 4.84
N ARG A 279 18.39 11.61 4.51
CA ARG A 279 19.63 11.15 3.89
C ARG A 279 19.31 10.49 2.55
N SER A 280 19.81 11.08 1.47
CA SER A 280 19.55 10.67 0.08
C SER A 280 20.81 10.44 -0.76
N ASP A 281 22.02 10.53 -0.20
CA ASP A 281 23.28 10.31 -0.91
C ASP A 281 23.42 8.88 -1.47
N LEU A 282 22.73 7.91 -0.86
CA LEU A 282 22.69 6.51 -1.30
C LEU A 282 21.50 6.21 -2.22
N PHE A 283 20.63 7.19 -2.47
CA PHE A 283 19.42 7.02 -3.27
C PHE A 283 19.63 7.62 -4.67
N PRO A 284 19.58 6.81 -5.74
CA PRO A 284 20.00 7.27 -7.07
C PRO A 284 19.01 8.23 -7.74
N ARG A 285 17.73 8.15 -7.39
CA ARG A 285 16.68 8.99 -7.99
C ARG A 285 16.59 10.34 -7.28
N SER A 286 16.19 11.37 -8.02
CA SER A 286 15.80 12.64 -7.43
C SER A 286 14.57 12.46 -6.54
N LEU A 287 14.55 13.14 -5.39
CA LEU A 287 13.39 13.12 -4.49
C LEU A 287 12.12 13.71 -5.11
N ARG A 288 12.28 14.53 -6.16
CA ARG A 288 11.18 15.10 -6.95
C ARG A 288 10.60 14.13 -7.98
N ASP A 289 11.30 13.06 -8.28
CA ASP A 289 10.87 12.04 -9.24
C ASP A 289 10.43 10.74 -8.55
N ALA A 290 10.87 10.53 -7.30
CA ALA A 290 10.44 9.42 -6.47
C ALA A 290 9.08 9.72 -5.83
N LEU A 291 8.08 8.86 -6.09
CA LEU A 291 6.74 9.04 -5.55
C LEU A 291 6.63 8.45 -4.14
N VAL A 292 5.78 9.03 -3.31
CA VAL A 292 5.41 8.43 -2.00
C VAL A 292 4.80 7.04 -2.22
N THR A 293 4.01 6.88 -3.27
CA THR A 293 3.40 5.58 -3.62
C THR A 293 4.41 4.52 -4.04
N ASP A 294 5.66 4.88 -4.37
CA ASP A 294 6.71 3.90 -4.67
C ASP A 294 7.08 3.05 -3.45
N PHE A 295 6.86 3.55 -2.24
CA PHE A 295 7.14 2.81 -1.00
C PHE A 295 5.88 2.46 -0.20
N PHE A 296 4.85 3.31 -0.24
CA PHE A 296 3.64 3.13 0.56
C PHE A 296 2.46 2.53 -0.23
N GLY A 297 2.49 2.56 -1.56
CA GLY A 297 1.40 2.13 -2.43
C GLY A 297 1.40 0.63 -2.73
N GLY A 298 0.23 0.05 -2.98
CA GLY A 298 0.12 -1.28 -3.59
C GLY A 298 0.44 -1.21 -5.08
N VAL A 299 1.21 -2.17 -5.59
CA VAL A 299 1.47 -2.31 -7.02
C VAL A 299 0.49 -3.34 -7.59
N ALA A 300 -0.40 -2.91 -8.49
CA ALA A 300 -1.25 -3.79 -9.26
C ALA A 300 -0.77 -3.78 -10.72
N GLN A 301 0.00 -4.80 -11.12
CA GLN A 301 0.31 -5.00 -12.53
C GLN A 301 -0.86 -5.74 -13.19
N ALA A 302 -1.57 -5.06 -14.09
CA ALA A 302 -2.51 -5.70 -14.99
C ALA A 302 -1.75 -6.15 -16.24
N GLU A 303 -1.44 -7.44 -16.34
CA GLU A 303 -0.87 -8.00 -17.55
C GLU A 303 -1.98 -8.11 -18.61
N VAL A 304 -1.86 -7.33 -19.69
CA VAL A 304 -2.76 -7.50 -20.85
C VAL A 304 -2.28 -8.73 -21.60
N LEU A 305 -2.97 -9.86 -21.38
CA LEU A 305 -2.79 -11.03 -22.23
C LEU A 305 -3.23 -10.65 -23.65
N LEU A 306 -2.25 -10.40 -24.53
CA LEU A 306 -2.53 -10.24 -25.95
C LEU A 306 -3.09 -11.56 -26.48
N PRO A 307 -4.12 -11.53 -27.35
CA PRO A 307 -4.60 -12.74 -28.01
C PRO A 307 -3.42 -13.40 -28.73
N PRO A 308 -3.26 -14.73 -28.66
CA PRO A 308 -2.18 -15.41 -29.35
C PRO A 308 -2.25 -15.08 -30.84
N GLU A 309 -1.17 -14.51 -31.39
CA GLU A 309 -1.03 -14.33 -32.83
C GLU A 309 -1.06 -15.71 -33.49
N GLY A 310 -2.20 -16.05 -34.12
CA GLY A 310 -2.30 -17.25 -34.95
C GLY A 310 -3.58 -18.07 -34.89
N SER A 311 -4.64 -17.68 -34.16
CA SER A 311 -5.93 -18.38 -34.28
C SER A 311 -6.73 -17.87 -35.50
N GLY A 312 -6.35 -18.35 -36.68
CA GLY A 312 -7.24 -18.33 -37.83
C GLY A 312 -8.48 -19.19 -37.57
N ASP A 313 -9.65 -18.63 -37.86
CA ASP A 313 -10.95 -19.27 -38.08
C ASP A 313 -11.23 -20.57 -37.32
N ALA A 314 -11.59 -20.46 -36.03
CA ALA A 314 -12.29 -21.53 -35.35
C ALA A 314 -13.78 -21.50 -35.75
N HIS A 315 -14.12 -22.32 -36.73
CA HIS A 315 -15.48 -22.61 -37.16
C HIS A 315 -16.32 -23.10 -35.96
N PHE A 316 -17.32 -22.31 -35.57
CA PHE A 316 -18.27 -22.68 -34.51
C PHE A 316 -19.06 -23.91 -34.99
N SER A 317 -18.74 -25.08 -34.41
CA SER A 317 -19.46 -26.32 -34.66
C SER A 317 -20.50 -26.49 -33.56
N THR A 318 -21.75 -26.16 -33.88
CA THR A 318 -22.90 -26.38 -33.01
C THR A 318 -23.04 -27.87 -32.70
N VAL A 319 -22.72 -28.29 -31.48
CA VAL A 319 -23.02 -29.63 -31.00
C VAL A 319 -24.53 -29.76 -30.85
N ARG A 320 -25.14 -30.58 -31.69
CA ARG A 320 -26.52 -31.04 -31.55
C ARG A 320 -26.57 -32.06 -30.42
N THR A 321 -27.40 -31.79 -29.41
CA THR A 321 -27.84 -32.79 -28.44
C THR A 321 -28.83 -33.72 -29.13
N THR A 322 -28.48 -34.99 -29.28
CA THR A 322 -29.45 -36.05 -29.53
C THR A 322 -29.50 -36.92 -28.29
N ASP A 323 -30.69 -36.97 -27.72
CA ASP A 323 -31.14 -37.93 -26.71
C ASP A 323 -30.88 -39.36 -27.20
N ASP A 324 -30.36 -40.21 -26.32
CA ASP A 324 -30.71 -41.63 -26.36
C ASP A 324 -30.69 -42.19 -24.94
N ALA A 325 -31.87 -42.63 -24.52
CA ALA A 325 -32.11 -43.34 -23.28
C ALA A 325 -31.96 -44.85 -23.54
N SER A 326 -31.24 -45.56 -22.69
CA SER A 326 -31.49 -46.98 -22.46
C SER A 326 -31.11 -47.39 -21.03
N GLU A 327 -32.04 -48.12 -20.42
CA GLU A 327 -32.13 -48.53 -19.02
C GLU A 327 -31.36 -49.84 -18.72
N VAL A 328 -31.32 -50.13 -17.40
CA VAL A 328 -31.18 -51.44 -16.71
C VAL A 328 -29.73 -51.89 -16.42
N GLY A 329 -29.33 -52.26 -15.20
CA GLY A 329 -30.07 -52.51 -13.97
C GLY A 329 -29.15 -52.60 -12.74
N ALA A 330 -29.80 -52.61 -11.57
CA ALA A 330 -29.24 -52.53 -10.24
C ALA A 330 -28.97 -53.92 -9.61
N ASP A 331 -27.97 -53.98 -8.74
CA ASP A 331 -27.86 -54.75 -7.48
C ASP A 331 -26.50 -54.28 -6.87
N ASP A 332 -26.33 -53.90 -5.61
CA ASP A 332 -26.77 -54.53 -4.36
C ASP A 332 -26.78 -53.49 -3.21
N ARG A 333 -27.64 -53.74 -2.22
CA ARG A 333 -27.91 -52.93 -1.03
C ARG A 333 -27.06 -53.39 0.16
N SER A 334 -26.58 -52.43 0.97
CA SER A 334 -26.72 -52.53 2.44
C SER A 334 -26.61 -51.15 3.11
N ASP A 335 -27.73 -50.74 3.72
CA ASP A 335 -27.98 -49.65 4.67
C ASP A 335 -26.99 -49.69 5.88
N ILE A 336 -26.73 -48.62 6.66
CA ILE A 336 -27.68 -47.88 7.53
C ILE A 336 -27.18 -46.45 7.86
N THR A 337 -28.04 -45.48 7.51
CA THR A 337 -28.48 -44.19 8.11
C THR A 337 -27.92 -43.73 9.49
N GLY A 338 -27.83 -42.44 9.84
CA GLY A 338 -28.32 -41.21 9.18
C GLY A 338 -28.21 -39.94 10.06
N ASP A 339 -28.54 -38.81 9.41
CA ASP A 339 -28.99 -37.47 9.84
C ASP A 339 -28.15 -36.66 10.86
N THR A 340 -27.86 -35.36 10.65
CA THR A 340 -28.77 -34.29 10.19
C THR A 340 -28.10 -33.22 9.33
N ALA A 341 -28.88 -32.74 8.35
CA ALA A 341 -28.60 -31.66 7.41
C ALA A 341 -28.65 -30.25 8.02
N HIS A 342 -27.90 -29.32 7.41
CA HIS A 342 -28.36 -27.96 7.12
C HIS A 342 -27.82 -27.54 5.74
N ASP A 343 -28.73 -27.44 4.78
CA ASP A 343 -28.54 -26.84 3.46
C ASP A 343 -28.16 -25.36 3.58
N PHE A 344 -27.16 -24.94 2.81
CA PHE A 344 -27.12 -23.60 2.22
C PHE A 344 -26.56 -23.71 0.79
N ASP A 345 -27.48 -23.66 -0.16
CA ASP A 345 -27.24 -23.53 -1.58
C ASP A 345 -26.88 -22.08 -1.93
N VAL A 346 -25.75 -21.86 -2.61
CA VAL A 346 -25.42 -20.59 -3.26
C VAL A 346 -24.86 -20.88 -4.64
N THR A 347 -25.72 -21.27 -5.58
CA THR A 347 -25.49 -21.00 -7.00
C THR A 347 -25.78 -19.52 -7.29
N GLY A 348 -24.80 -18.65 -7.03
CA GLY A 348 -24.85 -17.24 -7.37
C GLY A 348 -24.08 -16.95 -8.67
N GLY A 349 -24.76 -17.06 -9.81
CA GLY A 349 -24.22 -16.55 -11.08
C GLY A 349 -24.07 -15.02 -11.02
N LEU A 350 -22.85 -14.51 -11.21
CA LEU A 350 -22.56 -13.08 -11.26
C LEU A 350 -23.13 -12.50 -12.58
N ASP A 351 -24.29 -11.85 -12.47
CA ASP A 351 -24.85 -11.01 -13.53
C ASP A 351 -24.03 -9.72 -13.63
N SER A 352 -23.26 -9.55 -14.71
CA SER A 352 -22.28 -8.46 -14.92
C SER A 352 -22.91 -7.13 -15.36
N ARG A 353 -24.24 -7.06 -15.41
CA ARG A 353 -25.00 -5.89 -15.87
C ARG A 353 -25.06 -4.70 -14.88
N PRO A 354 -25.05 -4.88 -13.54
CA PRO A 354 -25.03 -3.74 -12.60
C PRO A 354 -23.65 -3.07 -12.51
N PHE A 355 -22.58 -3.84 -12.70
CA PHE A 355 -21.20 -3.35 -12.62
C PHE A 355 -20.85 -2.41 -13.78
N LEU A 356 -21.36 -2.69 -14.99
CA LEU A 356 -21.22 -1.83 -16.16
C LEU A 356 -22.03 -0.53 -16.06
N ALA A 357 -23.15 -0.52 -15.31
CA ALA A 357 -23.96 0.68 -15.12
C ALA A 357 -23.30 1.68 -14.17
N ALA A 358 -22.55 1.21 -13.16
CA ALA A 358 -21.88 2.07 -12.17
C ALA A 358 -20.64 2.80 -12.70
N ILE A 359 -19.99 2.27 -13.75
CA ILE A 359 -18.84 2.93 -14.41
C ILE A 359 -19.29 4.12 -15.27
N ILE A 360 -20.54 4.13 -15.72
CA ILE A 360 -21.04 5.16 -16.65
C ILE A 360 -21.51 6.44 -15.91
N ASP A 361 -21.80 6.37 -14.61
CA ASP A 361 -22.46 7.48 -13.88
C ASP A 361 -21.54 8.25 -12.90
N GLY A 362 -20.24 7.96 -12.88
CA GLY A 362 -19.30 8.46 -11.85
C GLY A 362 -18.45 9.69 -12.20
N HIS A 363 -18.70 10.36 -13.33
CA HIS A 363 -17.90 11.52 -13.75
C HIS A 363 -18.79 12.62 -14.36
N ASP A 364 -19.40 13.45 -13.52
CA ASP A 364 -20.11 14.66 -13.98
C ASP A 364 -19.60 15.87 -13.19
N THR A 365 -18.57 16.54 -13.73
CA THR A 365 -18.22 17.91 -13.31
C THR A 365 -18.99 18.89 -14.20
N THR A 366 -19.59 19.90 -13.57
CA THR A 366 -20.51 20.88 -14.19
C THR A 366 -19.92 21.68 -15.37
N LEU A 367 -18.60 21.68 -15.52
CA LEU A 367 -17.87 22.24 -16.66
C LEU A 367 -17.98 21.38 -17.93
N ASP A 368 -18.13 20.06 -17.81
CA ASP A 368 -18.13 19.13 -18.94
C ASP A 368 -19.48 19.12 -19.69
N ARG A 369 -20.59 19.31 -18.97
CA ARG A 369 -21.94 19.47 -19.57
C ARG A 369 -22.09 20.75 -20.39
N THR A 370 -21.49 21.84 -19.94
CA THR A 370 -21.56 23.11 -20.68
C THR A 370 -20.72 23.05 -21.96
N ALA A 371 -19.51 22.48 -21.89
CA ALA A 371 -18.67 22.26 -23.07
C ALA A 371 -19.33 21.36 -24.13
N ARG A 372 -19.96 20.25 -23.72
CA ARG A 372 -20.69 19.34 -24.63
C ARG A 372 -21.93 19.98 -25.26
N ALA A 373 -22.64 20.84 -24.53
CA ALA A 373 -23.80 21.56 -25.04
C ALA A 373 -23.41 22.59 -26.11
N TRP A 374 -22.31 23.32 -25.91
CA TRP A 374 -21.80 24.27 -26.91
C TRP A 374 -21.24 23.59 -28.16
N ALA A 375 -20.53 22.47 -28.00
CA ALA A 375 -20.02 21.69 -29.14
C ALA A 375 -21.16 21.12 -30.00
N SER A 376 -22.21 20.59 -29.37
CA SER A 376 -23.38 20.05 -30.06
C SER A 376 -24.14 21.13 -30.83
N SER A 377 -24.25 22.32 -30.24
CA SER A 377 -24.92 23.48 -30.85
C SER A 377 -24.12 24.03 -32.04
N ALA A 378 -22.78 24.07 -31.94
CA ALA A 378 -21.90 24.48 -33.03
C ALA A 378 -21.96 23.52 -34.23
N ILE A 379 -22.04 22.20 -33.99
CA ILE A 379 -22.15 21.19 -35.05
C ILE A 379 -23.49 21.31 -35.78
N VAL A 380 -24.60 21.54 -35.06
CA VAL A 380 -25.91 21.75 -35.67
C VAL A 380 -25.95 23.04 -36.50
N LEU A 381 -25.36 24.13 -36.01
CA LEU A 381 -25.28 25.39 -36.75
C LEU A 381 -24.40 25.28 -38.01
N LEU A 382 -23.30 24.53 -37.94
CA LEU A 382 -22.46 24.23 -39.12
C LEU A 382 -23.20 23.36 -40.15
N LEU A 383 -23.96 22.37 -39.70
CA LEU A 383 -24.80 21.53 -40.58
C LEU A 383 -25.93 22.31 -41.24
N VAL A 384 -26.61 23.19 -40.49
CA VAL A 384 -27.67 24.06 -41.01
C VAL A 384 -27.09 25.08 -41.99
N GLY A 385 -25.93 25.67 -41.68
CA GLY A 385 -25.21 26.59 -42.57
C GLY A 385 -24.78 25.92 -43.88
N TRP A 386 -24.28 24.67 -43.80
CA TRP A 386 -23.87 23.89 -44.97
C TRP A 386 -25.05 23.46 -45.86
N ILE A 387 -26.21 23.15 -45.26
CA ILE A 387 -27.45 22.86 -46.00
C ILE A 387 -27.99 24.14 -46.66
N ALA A 388 -27.92 25.27 -45.98
CA ALA A 388 -28.37 26.57 -46.51
C ALA A 388 -27.50 27.08 -47.66
N SER A 389 -26.21 26.77 -47.69
CA SER A 389 -25.28 27.16 -48.76
C SER A 389 -25.37 26.30 -50.03
N ARG A 390 -26.28 25.32 -50.08
CA ARG A 390 -26.50 24.41 -51.23
C ARG A 390 -27.81 24.66 -51.99
N LYS A 391 -28.44 25.82 -51.82
CA LYS A 391 -29.53 26.30 -52.68
C LYS A 391 -29.04 27.34 -53.67
#